data_AF-A0A943ISD9-F1
#
_entry.id   AF-A0A943ISD9-F1
#
_cell.length_a   1.000
_cell.length_b   1.000
_cell.length_c   1.000
_cell.angle_alpha   90.00
_cell.angle_beta   90.00
_cell.angle_gamma   90.00
#
_symmetry.space_group_name_H-M   'P 1'
#
loop_
_entity.id
_entity.type
_entity.pdbx_description
1 polymer ?
#
loop_
_entity_poly.entity_id
_entity_poly.type
_entity_poly.pdbx_seq_one_letter_code
_entity_poly.pdbx_strand_id
1 'polypeptide(L)'
;MKDGITLHPEHGLNPSIEVCMICGEEMGIALLGNNIKGQAPHHICTGGVCDDCKKIIDDGGCFIIEVEDGSDQKNPYRTGRYCAIKKEAAKKIFGQEHNIVYMEKSAYSQIIP
;
A
#
# COMPACT_ATOMS: atom_id res chain seq x y z
N MET A 1 19.22 23.20 18.05
CA MET A 1 18.72 22.63 16.78
C MET A 1 17.23 22.42 16.96
N LYS A 2 16.37 23.14 16.23
CA LYS A 2 14.91 22.96 16.31
C LYS A 2 14.34 22.11 15.17
N ASP A 3 15.16 21.80 14.16
CA ASP A 3 14.72 21.20 12.88
C ASP A 3 15.32 19.80 12.61
N GLY A 4 15.91 19.15 13.62
CA GLY A 4 16.57 17.85 13.49
C GLY A 4 15.71 16.67 13.96
N ILE A 5 16.04 15.46 13.50
CA ILE A 5 15.44 14.23 14.02
C ILE A 5 15.97 13.97 15.44
N THR A 6 15.06 13.80 16.41
CA THR A 6 15.42 13.36 17.76
C THR A 6 15.73 11.87 17.76
N LEU A 7 16.96 11.51 18.14
CA LEU A 7 17.40 10.12 18.22
C LEU A 7 16.75 9.39 19.40
N HIS A 8 16.40 8.12 19.21
CA HIS A 8 16.03 7.23 20.30
C HIS A 8 17.27 7.00 21.20
N PRO A 9 17.15 7.10 22.54
CA PRO A 9 18.30 6.99 23.43
C PRO A 9 19.07 5.66 23.30
N GLU A 10 18.36 4.57 22.99
CA GLU A 10 18.95 3.23 22.88
C GLU A 10 19.13 2.76 21.42
N HIS A 11 18.35 3.29 20.47
CA HIS A 11 18.25 2.76 19.10
C HIS A 11 18.66 3.78 18.02
N GLY A 12 19.11 4.97 18.42
CA GLY A 12 19.61 6.00 17.50
C GLY A 12 18.55 6.46 16.51
N LEU A 13 18.83 6.34 15.21
CA LEU A 13 17.89 6.70 14.14
C LEU A 13 16.65 5.79 14.08
N ASN A 14 16.70 4.61 14.71
CA ASN A 14 15.60 3.65 14.82
C ASN A 14 14.89 3.39 13.47
N PRO A 15 15.62 2.87 12.45
CA PRO A 15 15.11 2.79 11.09
C PRO A 15 14.18 1.58 10.86
N SER A 16 13.29 1.73 9.88
CA SER A 16 12.51 0.64 9.26
C SER A 16 12.66 0.68 7.75
N ILE A 17 12.62 -0.49 7.10
CA ILE A 17 12.49 -0.56 5.64
C ILE A 17 11.06 -0.21 5.27
N GLU A 18 10.90 0.81 4.42
CA GLU A 18 9.60 1.21 3.93
C GLU A 18 9.17 0.32 2.76
N VAL A 19 7.95 -0.22 2.84
CA VAL A 19 7.36 -1.06 1.79
C VAL A 19 6.22 -0.35 1.08
N CYS A 20 6.09 -0.63 -0.22
CA CYS A 20 5.02 -0.13 -1.07
C CYS A 20 3.66 -0.61 -0.56
N MET A 21 2.70 0.31 -0.41
CA MET A 21 1.35 -0.04 0.03
C MET A 21 0.58 -0.92 -0.96
N ILE A 22 1.06 -1.03 -2.21
CA ILE A 22 0.40 -1.76 -3.29
C ILE A 22 1.01 -3.14 -3.49
N CYS A 23 2.30 -3.21 -3.81
CA CYS A 23 2.97 -4.48 -4.12
C CYS A 23 3.76 -5.08 -2.95
N GLY A 24 3.97 -4.34 -1.86
CA GLY A 24 4.78 -4.79 -0.72
C GLY A 24 6.29 -4.77 -0.95
N GLU A 25 6.77 -4.39 -2.13
CA GLU A 25 8.20 -4.26 -2.42
C GLU A 25 8.85 -3.15 -1.59
N GLU A 26 10.10 -3.35 -1.19
CA GLU A 26 10.89 -2.36 -0.47
C GLU A 26 11.19 -1.15 -1.37
N MET A 27 11.00 0.06 -0.84
CA MET A 27 11.15 1.30 -1.64
C MET A 27 11.91 2.42 -0.92
N GLY A 28 12.21 2.27 0.36
CA GLY A 28 12.87 3.34 1.12
C GLY A 28 13.22 2.96 2.55
N ILE A 29 13.65 3.96 3.32
CA ILE A 29 13.96 3.83 4.74
C ILE A 29 13.21 4.93 5.50
N ALA A 30 12.41 4.53 6.48
CA ALA A 30 11.78 5.43 7.42
C ALA A 30 12.68 5.60 8.65
N LEU A 31 13.09 6.84 8.97
CA LEU A 31 13.89 7.16 10.16
C LEU A 31 12.96 7.61 11.29
N LEU A 32 12.64 6.69 12.20
CA LEU A 32 11.59 6.93 13.20
C LEU A 32 12.11 7.62 14.46
N GLY A 33 13.42 7.57 14.72
CA GLY A 33 14.05 8.20 15.87
C GLY A 33 13.31 7.84 17.17
N ASN A 34 13.02 8.86 17.97
CA ASN A 34 12.32 8.71 19.26
C ASN A 34 10.78 8.72 19.18
N ASN A 35 10.19 8.58 17.98
CA ASN A 35 8.72 8.60 17.82
C ASN A 35 8.05 7.26 18.15
N ILE A 36 8.81 6.18 18.32
CA ILE A 36 8.32 4.87 18.75
C ILE A 36 8.93 4.51 20.09
N LYS A 37 8.11 3.94 20.98
CA LYS A 37 8.57 3.37 22.24
C LYS A 37 9.25 2.02 21.95
N GLY A 38 10.58 2.00 21.94
CA GLY A 38 11.38 0.80 21.69
C GLY A 38 11.87 0.65 20.25
N GLN A 39 12.36 -0.54 19.90
CA GLN A 39 12.94 -0.83 18.60
C GLN A 39 11.87 -0.77 17.51
N ALA A 40 12.18 -0.04 16.44
CA ALA A 40 11.33 0.03 15.25
C ALA A 40 11.16 -1.36 14.61
N PRO A 41 10.01 -1.64 13.98
CA PRO A 41 9.83 -2.88 13.22
C PRO A 41 10.80 -2.92 12.03
N HIS A 42 11.13 -4.13 11.56
CA HIS A 42 12.02 -4.29 10.42
C HIS A 42 11.43 -3.67 9.14
N HIS A 43 10.12 -3.84 8.93
CA HIS A 43 9.36 -3.27 7.81
C HIS A 43 8.23 -2.36 8.29
N ILE A 44 7.92 -1.31 7.54
CA ILE A 44 6.79 -0.41 7.78
C ILE A 44 6.12 0.00 6.47
N CYS A 45 4.79 0.10 6.48
CA CYS A 45 4.02 0.68 5.37
C CYS A 45 3.47 2.04 5.82
N THR A 46 3.95 3.14 5.21
CA THR A 46 3.51 4.50 5.55
C THR A 46 2.45 5.06 4.59
N GLY A 47 2.03 4.26 3.61
CA GLY A 47 1.14 4.68 2.51
C GLY A 47 1.87 5.15 1.26
N GLY A 48 3.20 5.02 1.20
CA GLY A 48 3.97 5.29 -0.02
C GLY A 48 3.73 4.26 -1.12
N VAL A 49 4.00 4.66 -2.36
CA VAL A 49 3.87 3.83 -3.57
C VAL A 49 5.21 3.82 -4.30
N CYS A 50 5.72 2.63 -4.63
CA CYS A 50 6.97 2.49 -5.37
C CYS A 50 6.84 3.00 -6.81
N ASP A 51 7.97 3.29 -7.46
CA ASP A 51 8.01 3.87 -8.82
C ASP A 51 7.27 3.03 -9.86
N ASP A 52 7.35 1.70 -9.78
CA ASP A 52 6.66 0.80 -10.71
C ASP A 52 5.13 0.88 -10.57
N CYS A 53 4.63 0.85 -9.33
CA CYS A 53 3.20 0.97 -9.07
C CYS A 53 2.70 2.39 -9.39
N LYS A 54 3.51 3.41 -9.11
CA LYS A 54 3.21 4.80 -9.46
C LYS A 54 3.09 4.96 -10.96
N LYS A 55 4.00 4.36 -11.74
CA LYS A 55 3.93 4.36 -13.20
C LYS A 55 2.62 3.75 -13.72
N ILE A 56 2.17 2.63 -13.14
CA ILE A 56 0.88 2.01 -13.53
C ILE A 56 -0.28 2.99 -13.28
N ILE A 57 -0.27 3.69 -12.14
CA ILE A 57 -1.32 4.67 -11.80
C ILE A 57 -1.26 5.87 -12.76
N ASP A 58 -0.07 6.43 -12.99
CA ASP A 58 0.15 7.59 -13.86
C ASP A 58 -0.24 7.29 -15.33
N ASP A 59 -0.04 6.03 -15.78
CA ASP A 59 -0.46 5.54 -17.09
C ASP A 59 -1.98 5.24 -17.17
N GLY A 60 -2.76 5.56 -16.12
CA GLY A 60 -4.21 5.38 -16.08
C GLY A 60 -4.67 3.96 -15.76
N GLY A 61 -3.85 3.19 -15.03
CA GLY A 61 -4.19 1.87 -14.52
C GLY A 61 -5.31 1.88 -13.48
N CYS A 62 -5.78 0.68 -13.14
CA CYS A 62 -6.85 0.48 -12.16
C CYS A 62 -6.26 0.05 -10.81
N PHE A 63 -6.69 0.72 -9.74
CA PHE A 63 -6.39 0.35 -8.37
C PHE A 63 -7.51 -0.51 -7.78
N ILE A 64 -7.20 -1.76 -7.45
CA ILE A 64 -8.16 -2.71 -6.88
C ILE A 64 -7.95 -2.76 -5.37
N ILE A 65 -9.03 -2.54 -4.63
CA ILE A 65 -9.06 -2.58 -3.17
C ILE A 65 -9.85 -3.83 -2.76
N GLU A 66 -9.20 -4.73 -2.03
CA GLU A 66 -9.88 -5.90 -1.49
C GLU A 66 -10.84 -5.49 -0.37
N VAL A 67 -12.06 -6.00 -0.43
CA VAL A 67 -13.11 -5.81 0.57
C VAL A 67 -13.65 -7.15 1.05
N GLU A 68 -14.16 -7.20 2.28
CA GLU A 68 -14.81 -8.41 2.79
C GLU A 68 -16.10 -8.71 2.01
N ASP A 69 -16.29 -9.98 1.71
CA ASP A 69 -17.45 -10.50 0.97
C ASP A 69 -18.76 -10.15 1.68
N GLY A 70 -19.75 -9.67 0.92
CA GLY A 70 -21.06 -9.30 1.47
C GLY A 70 -21.05 -8.05 2.37
N SER A 71 -19.96 -7.28 2.40
CA SER A 71 -19.93 -6.00 3.10
C SER A 71 -20.82 -4.95 2.42
N ASP A 72 -21.17 -3.90 3.16
CA ASP A 72 -22.05 -2.83 2.68
C ASP A 72 -21.49 -2.19 1.39
N GLN A 73 -22.28 -2.14 0.31
CA GLN A 73 -21.79 -1.65 -0.97
C GLN A 73 -21.47 -0.15 -0.98
N LYS A 74 -22.09 0.63 -0.08
CA LYS A 74 -21.84 2.08 0.00
C LYS A 74 -20.55 2.38 0.77
N ASN A 75 -20.22 1.56 1.77
CA ASN A 75 -19.02 1.66 2.57
C ASN A 75 -18.48 0.27 2.95
N PRO A 76 -17.89 -0.46 1.98
CA PRO A 76 -17.46 -1.83 2.20
C PRO A 76 -16.29 -1.88 3.17
N TYR A 77 -16.15 -2.98 3.90
CA TYR A 77 -15.05 -3.15 4.84
C TYR A 77 -13.78 -3.52 4.06
N ARG A 78 -12.76 -2.66 4.07
CA ARG A 78 -11.49 -2.89 3.37
C ARG A 78 -10.58 -3.77 4.21
N THR A 79 -9.97 -4.79 3.61
CA THR A 79 -9.07 -5.71 4.32
C THR A 79 -7.66 -5.14 4.49
N GLY A 80 -7.31 -4.14 3.69
CA GLY A 80 -5.96 -3.58 3.61
C GLY A 80 -5.08 -4.22 2.54
N ARG A 81 -5.57 -5.19 1.75
CA ARG A 81 -4.89 -5.69 0.54
C ARG A 81 -5.26 -4.83 -0.67
N TYR A 82 -4.26 -4.57 -1.50
CA TYR A 82 -4.37 -3.73 -2.68
C TYR A 82 -3.57 -4.31 -3.84
N CYS A 83 -3.99 -4.00 -5.07
CA CYS A 83 -3.12 -4.17 -6.24
C CYS A 83 -3.41 -3.10 -7.29
N ALA A 84 -2.43 -2.82 -8.14
CA ALA A 84 -2.59 -1.97 -9.30
C ALA A 84 -2.41 -2.82 -10.56
N ILE A 85 -3.34 -2.70 -11.50
CA ILE A 85 -3.28 -3.38 -12.79
C ILE A 85 -3.27 -2.38 -13.93
N LYS A 86 -2.62 -2.75 -15.03
CA LYS A 86 -2.57 -1.92 -16.24
C LYS A 86 -3.96 -1.67 -16.79
N LYS A 87 -4.14 -0.53 -17.46
CA LYS A 87 -5.40 -0.08 -18.05
C LYS A 87 -6.03 -1.13 -18.97
N GLU A 88 -5.22 -1.80 -19.78
CA GLU A 88 -5.67 -2.83 -20.73
C GLU A 88 -6.18 -4.08 -20.01
N ALA A 89 -5.55 -4.45 -18.89
CA ALA A 89 -6.00 -5.56 -18.06
C ALA A 89 -7.34 -5.23 -17.40
N ALA A 90 -7.50 -4.00 -16.87
CA ALA A 90 -8.75 -3.54 -16.29
C ALA A 90 -9.90 -3.59 -17.31
N LYS A 91 -9.68 -3.08 -18.53
CA LYS A 91 -10.68 -3.13 -19.61
C LYS A 91 -11.07 -4.56 -19.98
N LYS A 92 -10.11 -5.49 -19.97
CA LYS A 92 -10.37 -6.91 -20.25
C LYS A 92 -11.19 -7.60 -19.14
N ILE A 93 -10.90 -7.29 -17.88
CA ILE A 93 -11.54 -7.92 -16.71
C ILE A 93 -12.94 -7.35 -16.48
N PHE A 94 -13.08 -6.02 -16.56
CA PHE A 94 -14.32 -5.32 -16.17
C PHE A 94 -15.16 -4.85 -17.36
N GLY A 95 -14.69 -5.02 -18.60
CA GLY A 95 -15.39 -4.58 -19.82
C GLY A 95 -15.38 -3.06 -20.05
N GLN A 96 -14.95 -2.28 -19.07
CA GLN A 96 -14.84 -0.82 -19.12
C GLN A 96 -13.63 -0.34 -18.32
N GLU A 97 -13.29 0.94 -18.50
CA GLU A 97 -12.20 1.57 -17.76
C GLU A 97 -12.68 1.95 -16.36
N HIS A 98 -11.94 1.51 -15.34
CA HIS A 98 -12.13 1.91 -13.96
C HIS A 98 -10.78 2.38 -13.40
N ASN A 99 -10.80 3.46 -12.63
CA ASN A 99 -9.60 3.92 -11.90
C ASN A 99 -9.50 3.24 -10.52
N ILE A 100 -10.65 2.94 -9.90
CA ILE A 100 -10.74 2.27 -8.60
C ILE A 100 -11.84 1.22 -8.66
N VAL A 101 -11.57 0.03 -8.15
CA VAL A 101 -12.54 -1.07 -8.01
C VAL A 101 -12.46 -1.65 -6.61
N TYR A 102 -13.62 -1.80 -5.96
CA TYR A 102 -13.75 -2.65 -4.78
C TYR A 102 -14.03 -4.07 -5.25
N MET A 103 -13.20 -5.02 -4.81
CA MET A 103 -13.33 -6.42 -5.18
C MET A 103 -13.46 -7.28 -3.94
N GLU A 104 -14.51 -8.10 -3.90
CA GLU A 104 -14.72 -9.08 -2.85
C GLU A 104 -13.50 -10.01 -2.73
N LYS A 105 -13.12 -10.30 -1.50
CA LYS A 105 -11.96 -11.11 -1.11
C LYS A 105 -11.91 -12.46 -1.83
N SER A 106 -13.06 -13.13 -2.00
CA SER A 106 -13.14 -14.39 -2.74
C SER A 106 -12.80 -14.27 -4.23
N ALA A 107 -13.08 -13.11 -4.85
CA ALA A 107 -12.68 -12.81 -6.23
C ALA A 107 -11.23 -12.30 -6.29
N TYR A 108 -10.83 -11.45 -5.36
CA TYR A 108 -9.49 -10.86 -5.28
C TYR A 108 -8.40 -11.94 -5.17
N SER A 109 -8.64 -12.94 -4.32
CA SER A 109 -7.71 -14.05 -4.06
C SER A 109 -7.47 -14.95 -5.28
N GLN A 110 -8.30 -14.85 -6.33
CA GLN A 110 -8.08 -15.57 -7.59
C GLN A 110 -7.07 -14.87 -8.51
N ILE A 111 -6.83 -13.58 -8.28
CA ILE A 111 -5.94 -12.74 -9.08
C ILE A 111 -4.60 -12.56 -8.36
N ILE A 112 -4.66 -12.32 -7.03
CA ILE A 112 -3.50 -12.12 -6.16
C ILE A 112 -3.63 -13.11 -4.99
N PRO A 113 -2.97 -14.28 -5.06
CA PRO A 113 -3.01 -15.27 -3.99
C PRO A 113 -2.40 -14.75 -2.68
#